data_AF-A0A6J1NJR6-F1
#
_entry.id   AF-A0A6J1NJR6-F1
#
_cell.length_a   1.000
_cell.length_b   1.000
_cell.length_c   1.000
_cell.angle_alpha   90.00
_cell.angle_beta   90.00
_cell.angle_gamma   90.00
#
_symmetry.space_group_name_H-M   'P 1'
#
loop_
_entity.id
_entity.type
_entity.pdbx_description
1 polymer ?
#
loop_
_entity_poly.entity_id
_entity_poly.type
_entity_poly.pdbx_seq_one_letter_code
_entity_poly.pdbx_strand_id
1 'polypeptide(L)'
;ADAWAAADADALPLDPRQWTRRDVGAWAARRGARPERFPMNGKALCLMSGAMFAAREPACGAALHREFRRRLAKALALQQLLDALAAP
;
A
#
# COMPACT_ATOMS: atom_id res chain seq x y z
N ALA A 1 -8.08 10.69 17.35
CA ALA A 1 -8.33 9.42 16.65
C ALA A 1 -7.52 9.44 15.37
N ASP A 2 -6.62 8.48 15.21
CA ASP A 2 -5.61 8.50 14.15
C ASP A 2 -6.27 8.10 12.82
N ALA A 3 -6.53 9.08 11.94
CA ALA A 3 -7.26 8.89 10.67
C ALA A 3 -6.60 7.84 9.75
N TRP A 4 -5.36 7.44 10.04
CA TRP A 4 -4.55 6.46 9.32
C TRP A 4 -4.57 5.05 9.92
N ALA A 5 -5.24 4.87 11.06
CA ALA A 5 -5.40 3.58 11.73
C ALA A 5 -6.59 2.78 11.20
N ALA A 6 -7.62 3.44 10.65
CA ALA A 6 -8.82 2.81 10.07
C ALA A 6 -8.63 2.24 8.65
N ALA A 7 -7.37 2.00 8.24
CA ALA A 7 -6.99 1.57 6.90
C ALA A 7 -7.59 0.21 6.46
N ASP A 8 -8.13 -0.59 7.39
CA ASP A 8 -8.73 -1.90 7.10
C ASP A 8 -10.15 -1.81 6.50
N ALA A 9 -10.79 -0.62 6.47
CA ALA A 9 -12.14 -0.45 5.91
C ALA A 9 -12.19 -0.18 4.40
N ASP A 10 -11.05 -0.11 3.72
CA ASP A 10 -10.95 0.43 2.35
C ASP A 10 -11.40 -0.54 1.22
N ALA A 11 -11.92 -1.73 1.56
CA ALA A 11 -12.28 -2.80 0.61
C ALA A 11 -11.16 -3.19 -0.38
N LEU A 12 -9.90 -2.93 0.01
CA LEU A 12 -8.71 -3.29 -0.78
C LEU A 12 -8.27 -4.71 -0.44
N PRO A 13 -7.66 -5.45 -1.39
CA PRO A 13 -7.01 -6.72 -1.08
C PRO A 13 -6.00 -6.55 0.07
N LEU A 14 -5.93 -7.54 0.95
CA LEU A 14 -5.04 -7.52 2.11
C LEU A 14 -3.56 -7.39 1.70
N ASP A 15 -3.17 -8.10 0.63
CA ASP A 15 -1.84 -8.05 0.05
C ASP A 15 -1.73 -6.93 -1.00
N PRO A 16 -0.94 -5.87 -0.75
CA PRO A 16 -0.76 -4.81 -1.73
C PRO A 16 -0.17 -5.29 -3.06
N ARG A 17 0.51 -6.43 -3.11
CA ARG A 17 1.02 -7.01 -4.37
C ARG A 17 -0.09 -7.44 -5.33
N GLN A 18 -1.32 -7.58 -4.83
CA GLN A 18 -2.51 -7.93 -5.60
C GLN A 18 -3.29 -6.69 -6.09
N TRP A 19 -2.91 -5.49 -5.65
CA TRP A 19 -3.63 -4.27 -6.02
C TRP A 19 -3.53 -4.00 -7.52
N THR A 20 -4.67 -3.79 -8.14
CA THR A 20 -4.77 -3.28 -9.50
C THR A 20 -4.41 -1.79 -9.55
N ARG A 21 -4.28 -1.23 -10.76
CA ARG A 21 -4.13 0.23 -10.93
C ARG A 21 -5.30 1.01 -10.31
N ARG A 22 -6.52 0.47 -10.40
CA ARG A 22 -7.72 1.08 -9.81
C ARG A 22 -7.62 1.11 -8.28
N ASP A 23 -7.16 0.02 -7.68
CA ASP A 23 -7.02 -0.12 -6.23
C ASP A 23 -5.98 0.85 -5.68
N VAL A 24 -4.84 1.00 -6.37
CA VAL A 24 -3.82 2.03 -6.05
C VAL A 24 -4.40 3.44 -6.11
N GLY A 25 -5.16 3.74 -7.16
CA GLY A 25 -5.81 5.05 -7.31
C GLY A 25 -6.78 5.35 -6.17
N ALA A 26 -7.66 4.40 -5.84
CA ALA A 26 -8.62 4.55 -4.74
C ALA A 26 -7.92 4.67 -3.38
N TRP A 27 -6.88 3.86 -3.15
CA TRP A 27 -6.05 3.91 -1.95
C TRP A 27 -5.38 5.28 -1.76
N ALA A 28 -4.79 5.83 -2.82
CA ALA A 28 -4.13 7.13 -2.82
C ALA A 28 -5.13 8.27 -2.60
N ALA A 29 -6.28 8.25 -3.30
CA ALA A 29 -7.34 9.26 -3.18
C ALA A 29 -7.85 9.39 -1.74
N ARG A 30 -8.16 8.26 -1.08
CA ARG A 30 -8.63 8.24 0.32
C ARG A 30 -7.62 8.80 1.31
N ARG A 31 -6.36 8.93 0.91
CA ARG A 31 -5.24 9.42 1.73
C ARG A 31 -4.75 10.81 1.28
N GLY A 32 -5.55 11.50 0.47
CA GLY A 32 -5.31 12.88 0.05
C GLY A 32 -4.30 13.04 -1.08
N ALA A 33 -3.92 11.96 -1.77
CA ALA A 33 -3.11 12.05 -2.99
C ALA A 33 -3.98 11.99 -4.24
N ARG A 34 -3.49 12.60 -5.33
CA ARG A 34 -4.14 12.49 -6.64
C ARG A 34 -3.83 11.13 -7.27
N PRO A 35 -4.85 10.35 -7.68
CA PRO A 35 -4.66 9.04 -8.32
C PRO A 35 -3.72 9.07 -9.52
N GLU A 36 -3.74 10.15 -10.29
CA GLU A 36 -2.98 10.30 -11.53
C GLU A 36 -1.45 10.36 -11.27
N ARG A 37 -1.04 10.64 -10.02
CA ARG A 37 0.36 10.64 -9.61
C ARG A 37 0.94 9.24 -9.43
N PHE A 38 0.08 8.23 -9.30
CA PHE A 38 0.47 6.82 -9.16
C PHE A 38 -0.22 5.95 -10.22
N PRO A 39 0.06 6.13 -11.52
CA PRO A 39 -0.62 5.41 -12.61
C PRO A 39 -0.09 3.98 -12.78
N MET A 40 -0.09 3.19 -11.71
CA MET A 40 0.54 1.87 -11.64
C MET A 40 -0.19 0.93 -10.69
N ASN A 41 0.15 -0.36 -10.74
CA ASN A 41 -0.40 -1.38 -9.83
C ASN A 41 0.46 -1.51 -8.55
N GLY A 42 0.02 -2.35 -7.62
CA GLY A 42 0.71 -2.54 -6.35
C GLY A 42 2.11 -3.17 -6.47
N LYS A 43 2.34 -4.02 -7.49
CA LYS A 43 3.67 -4.57 -7.77
C LYS A 43 4.67 -3.48 -8.14
N ALA A 44 4.26 -2.51 -8.94
CA ALA A 44 5.09 -1.36 -9.27
C ALA A 44 5.33 -0.47 -8.04
N LEU A 45 4.33 -0.28 -7.16
CA LEU A 45 4.52 0.44 -5.89
C LEU A 45 5.54 -0.25 -4.97
N CYS A 46 5.66 -1.58 -4.99
CA CYS A 46 6.69 -2.30 -4.22
C CYS A 46 8.12 -1.89 -4.59
N LEU A 47 8.34 -1.41 -5.81
CA LEU A 47 9.65 -0.98 -6.32
C LEU A 47 9.94 0.50 -6.02
N MET A 48 8.97 1.25 -5.50
CA MET A 48 9.14 2.67 -5.24
C MET A 48 9.78 2.92 -3.88
N SER A 49 10.78 3.80 -3.85
CA SER A 49 11.35 4.31 -2.62
C SER A 49 10.47 5.40 -1.99
N GLY A 50 10.67 5.67 -0.70
CA GLY A 50 10.00 6.79 -0.02
C GLY A 50 10.25 8.15 -0.70
N ALA A 51 11.46 8.36 -1.24
CA ALA A 51 11.79 9.56 -2.00
C ALA A 51 10.95 9.68 -3.30
N MET A 52 10.73 8.57 -4.01
CA MET A 52 9.89 8.57 -5.21
C MET A 52 8.41 8.86 -4.90
N PHE A 53 7.91 8.40 -3.74
CA PHE A 53 6.58 8.79 -3.26
C PHE A 53 6.50 10.29 -2.94
N ALA A 54 7.47 10.82 -2.20
CA ALA A 54 7.53 12.23 -1.83
C ALA A 54 7.69 13.15 -3.05
N ALA A 55 8.44 12.74 -4.07
CA ALA A 55 8.58 13.49 -5.32
C ALA A 55 7.25 13.57 -6.11
N ARG A 56 6.42 12.51 -6.04
CA ARG A 56 5.13 12.46 -6.74
C ARG A 56 4.03 13.24 -6.02
N GLU A 57 3.98 13.15 -4.69
CA GLU A 57 3.07 13.93 -3.85
C GLU A 57 3.79 14.48 -2.61
N PRO A 58 4.34 15.71 -2.65
CA PRO A 58 5.13 16.28 -1.57
C PRO A 58 4.40 16.40 -0.23
N ALA A 59 3.09 16.64 -0.26
CA ALA A 59 2.30 16.86 0.96
C ALA A 59 2.10 15.57 1.78
N CYS A 60 1.97 14.41 1.13
CA CYS A 60 1.54 13.18 1.80
C CYS A 60 2.32 11.92 1.36
N GLY A 61 3.25 12.02 0.41
CA GLY A 61 3.98 10.89 -0.16
C GLY A 61 4.77 10.08 0.88
N ALA A 62 5.42 10.75 1.82
CA ALA A 62 6.13 10.05 2.91
C ALA A 62 5.19 9.21 3.78
N ALA A 63 4.00 9.74 4.10
CA ALA A 63 2.97 9.03 4.86
C ALA A 63 2.38 7.86 4.07
N LEU A 64 2.12 8.06 2.77
CA LEU A 64 1.67 7.00 1.85
C LEU A 64 2.65 5.84 1.77
N HIS A 65 3.94 6.12 1.59
CA HIS A 65 4.97 5.09 1.55
C HIS A 65 5.00 4.29 2.85
N ARG A 66 4.98 4.97 4.02
CA ARG A 66 4.97 4.30 5.32
C ARG A 66 3.74 3.41 5.50
N GLU A 67 2.58 3.89 5.10
CA GLU A 67 1.33 3.12 5.16
C GLU A 67 1.37 1.89 4.25
N PHE A 68 1.83 2.06 3.01
CA PHE A 68 1.94 0.98 2.03
C PHE A 68 2.91 -0.11 2.52
N ARG A 69 4.08 0.30 3.03
CA ARG A 69 5.08 -0.64 3.58
C ARG A 69 4.55 -1.40 4.80
N ARG A 70 3.73 -0.77 5.64
CA ARG A 70 3.06 -1.42 6.76
C ARG A 70 2.09 -2.51 6.28
N ARG A 71 1.27 -2.25 5.26
CA ARG A 71 0.38 -3.28 4.67
C ARG A 71 1.18 -4.41 4.04
N LEU A 72 2.22 -4.08 3.29
CA LEU A 72 3.08 -5.07 2.63
C LEU A 72 3.78 -5.98 3.65
N ALA A 73 4.31 -5.40 4.74
CA ALA A 73 4.95 -6.17 5.81
C ALA A 73 3.97 -7.15 6.46
N LYS A 74 2.73 -6.70 6.76
CA LYS A 74 1.68 -7.59 7.30
C LYS A 74 1.35 -8.73 6.33
N ALA A 75 1.20 -8.44 5.05
CA ALA A 75 0.90 -9.46 4.04
C ALA A 75 2.03 -10.50 3.88
N LEU A 76 3.29 -10.05 3.92
CA LEU A 76 4.45 -10.94 3.88
C LEU A 76 4.55 -11.82 5.13
N ALA A 77 4.34 -11.25 6.32
CA ALA A 77 4.34 -12.00 7.57
C ALA A 77 3.22 -13.06 7.61
N LEU A 78 2.02 -12.72 7.11
CA LEU A 78 0.93 -13.68 6.98
C LEU A 78 1.28 -14.80 6.00
N GLN A 79 1.86 -14.47 4.85
CA GLN A 79 2.29 -15.49 3.88
C GLN A 79 3.31 -16.45 4.51
N GLN A 80 4.32 -15.93 5.21
CA GLN A 80 5.31 -16.74 5.91
C GLN A 80 4.69 -17.68 6.95
N LEU A 81 3.69 -17.19 7.70
CA LEU A 81 2.96 -18.02 8.65
C LEU A 81 2.18 -19.14 7.95
N LEU A 82 1.47 -18.82 6.87
CA LEU A 82 0.72 -19.82 6.11
C LEU A 82 1.65 -20.88 5.49
N ASP A 83 2.78 -20.45 4.95
CA ASP A 83 3.79 -21.36 4.38
C ASP A 83 4.37 -22.29 5.47
N ALA A 84 4.62 -21.76 6.67
CA ALA A 84 5.11 -22.55 7.81
C ALA A 84 4.07 -23.56 8.31
N LEU A 85 2.78 -23.20 8.32
CA LEU A 85 1.69 -24.11 8.68
C LEU A 85 1.42 -25.19 7.61
N ALA A 86 1.77 -24.91 6.35
CA ALA A 86 1.63 -25.83 5.24
C ALA A 86 2.86 -26.75 5.07
N ALA A 87 3.94 -26.53 5.83
CA ALA A 87 5.11 -27.40 5.81
C ALA A 87 4.77 -28.77 6.44
N PRO A 88 5.14 -29.89 5.80
CA PRO A 88 4.84 -31.24 6.24
C PRO A 88 5.57 -31.65 7.53
#